data_AF-A0A6A3C192-F1
#
_entry.id   AF-A0A6A3C192-F1
#
_cell.length_a   1.000
_cell.length_b   1.000
_cell.length_c   1.000
_cell.angle_alpha   90.00
_cell.angle_beta   90.00
_cell.angle_gamma   90.00
#
_symmetry.space_group_name_H-M   'P 1'
#
loop_
_entity.id
_entity.type
_entity.pdbx_description
1 polymer ?
#
loop_
_entity_poly.entity_id
_entity_poly.type
_entity_poly.pdbx_seq_one_letter_code
_entity_poly.pdbx_strand_id
1 'polypeptide(L)'
;MTTAANAAGEATGEAHAPAGRPPNYLTASSSAMENLVKLSEGEVRTNFILNTKCRCNLVLRSLSPSFPVAFKVQTSSPHKFLVNPPSGVVPPLSHLTLRIILKPQDQIPPTFPRSLSDRFLIRAAPFHLDSAQPHSHAVTCGDFEAVKNIIKRHKSALYDLSPKEAESLLRVVTQLDNNPEDMVNLLLEAGLRVGGQEHPNVGLYQTDPRWESKGWNEVHVAVAFDRTADFEVLLRKGKHKNARSNDGRTALYRAVANGNCRMVEMLIEMDADPTFSDDRGRSPPDIARDKDHEEMVEVMERGKEVFTAARIGDKRRLQALLNSGASINFQDQYGLTPLHVAV
;
A
#
# COMPACT_ATOMS: atom_id res chain seq x y z
N MET A 1 -32.89 -76.91 -18.91
CA MET A 1 -32.49 -75.97 -17.84
C MET A 1 -32.17 -74.62 -18.49
N THR A 2 -33.11 -73.69 -18.35
CA THR A 2 -32.95 -72.22 -18.16
C THR A 2 -31.88 -71.46 -19.00
N THR A 3 -32.27 -70.70 -20.04
CA THR A 3 -32.46 -69.20 -20.13
C THR A 3 -31.17 -68.39 -20.40
N ALA A 4 -31.10 -67.31 -21.19
CA ALA A 4 -31.96 -66.63 -22.19
C ALA A 4 -31.18 -65.45 -22.85
N ALA A 5 -31.59 -65.08 -24.09
CA ALA A 5 -31.66 -63.76 -24.80
C ALA A 5 -30.55 -62.67 -24.58
N ASN A 6 -29.84 -62.15 -25.60
CA ASN A 6 -30.14 -61.41 -26.85
C ASN A 6 -30.03 -59.86 -26.73
N ALA A 7 -29.14 -59.25 -27.51
CA ALA A 7 -29.15 -57.83 -27.89
C ALA A 7 -28.36 -57.60 -29.19
N ALA A 8 -28.92 -56.81 -30.13
CA ALA A 8 -28.29 -55.79 -31.00
C ALA A 8 -28.88 -55.72 -32.42
N GLY A 9 -29.22 -54.48 -32.84
CA GLY A 9 -29.52 -54.02 -34.20
C GLY A 9 -29.81 -52.51 -34.11
N GLU A 10 -28.88 -51.64 -34.46
CA GLU A 10 -28.65 -51.01 -35.80
C GLU A 10 -29.72 -50.01 -36.24
N ALA A 11 -29.31 -48.75 -36.50
CA ALA A 11 -29.65 -48.00 -37.72
C ALA A 11 -29.02 -46.60 -37.76
N THR A 12 -28.45 -46.29 -38.92
CA THR A 12 -27.81 -45.06 -39.43
C THR A 12 -28.80 -44.13 -40.16
N GLY A 13 -28.50 -42.83 -40.28
CA GLY A 13 -29.13 -41.94 -41.27
C GLY A 13 -28.77 -40.44 -41.16
N GLU A 14 -28.11 -39.90 -42.19
CA GLU A 14 -27.69 -38.49 -42.38
C GLU A 14 -28.59 -37.70 -43.36
N ALA A 15 -28.51 -36.36 -43.22
CA ALA A 15 -28.67 -35.26 -44.21
C ALA A 15 -30.06 -34.66 -44.58
N HIS A 16 -30.29 -33.39 -44.18
CA HIS A 16 -30.47 -32.22 -45.09
C HIS A 16 -30.61 -30.88 -44.31
N ALA A 17 -29.89 -29.82 -44.73
CA ALA A 17 -29.95 -28.42 -44.25
C ALA A 17 -30.76 -27.53 -45.26
N PRO A 18 -31.22 -26.28 -44.95
CA PRO A 18 -30.35 -25.11 -44.66
C PRO A 18 -30.88 -23.93 -43.78
N ALA A 19 -29.94 -23.06 -43.39
CA ALA A 19 -29.97 -21.59 -43.17
C ALA A 19 -30.63 -20.95 -41.92
N GLY A 20 -29.79 -20.36 -41.05
CA GLY A 20 -30.15 -19.26 -40.12
C GLY A 20 -29.26 -19.15 -38.87
N ARG A 21 -28.46 -18.08 -38.78
CA ARG A 21 -27.54 -17.57 -37.70
C ARG A 21 -27.69 -18.09 -36.23
N PRO A 22 -26.59 -18.12 -35.43
CA PRO A 22 -26.55 -18.70 -34.07
C PRO A 22 -26.95 -17.71 -32.96
N PRO A 23 -27.17 -18.22 -31.72
CA PRO A 23 -26.42 -17.66 -30.60
C PRO A 23 -25.83 -18.70 -29.62
N ASN A 24 -24.92 -18.17 -28.78
CA ASN A 24 -23.91 -18.82 -27.94
C ASN A 24 -24.38 -19.50 -26.64
N TYR A 25 -23.65 -20.58 -26.30
CA TYR A 25 -23.07 -21.05 -25.02
C TYR A 25 -23.78 -20.94 -23.64
N LEU A 26 -23.49 -21.98 -22.83
CA LEU A 26 -23.25 -22.04 -21.36
C LEU A 26 -24.25 -22.90 -20.56
N THR A 27 -23.85 -24.13 -20.25
CA THR A 27 -24.38 -24.92 -19.11
C THR A 27 -23.27 -25.14 -18.10
N ALA A 28 -23.33 -24.44 -16.96
CA ALA A 28 -22.52 -24.72 -15.79
C ALA A 28 -23.42 -25.30 -14.69
N SER A 29 -23.09 -26.52 -14.26
CA SER A 29 -23.83 -27.27 -13.25
C SER A 29 -23.44 -26.88 -11.82
N SER A 30 -24.47 -26.73 -10.98
CA SER A 30 -24.54 -26.99 -9.53
C SER A 30 -23.22 -26.99 -8.72
N SER A 31 -22.91 -25.87 -8.07
CA SER A 31 -21.96 -25.81 -6.94
C SER A 31 -22.73 -25.99 -5.62
N ALA A 32 -22.48 -27.11 -4.95
CA ALA A 32 -22.74 -27.24 -3.52
C ALA A 32 -21.89 -26.19 -2.78
N MET A 33 -22.53 -25.21 -2.14
CA MET A 33 -21.82 -24.27 -1.26
C MET A 33 -21.36 -25.02 -0.02
N GLU A 34 -20.08 -25.38 0.02
CA GLU A 34 -19.42 -25.90 1.21
C GLU A 34 -19.51 -24.88 2.35
N ASN A 35 -19.85 -25.32 3.57
CA ASN A 35 -19.85 -24.48 4.77
C ASN A 35 -18.40 -24.18 5.19
N LEU A 36 -17.75 -23.22 4.54
CA LEU A 36 -16.31 -22.93 4.73
C LEU A 36 -15.99 -22.21 6.06
N VAL A 37 -16.98 -21.58 6.68
CA VAL A 37 -16.83 -20.86 7.94
C VAL A 37 -17.94 -21.21 8.90
N LYS A 38 -17.61 -21.22 10.19
CA LYS A 38 -18.53 -21.43 11.31
C LYS A 38 -18.51 -20.23 12.23
N LEU A 39 -19.69 -19.75 12.61
CA LEU A 39 -19.83 -18.75 13.66
C LEU A 39 -19.83 -19.40 15.04
N SER A 40 -19.23 -18.73 16.03
CA SER A 40 -19.30 -19.15 17.43
C SER A 40 -20.72 -19.13 17.98
N GLU A 41 -21.50 -18.12 17.57
CA GLU A 41 -22.88 -17.91 17.99
C GLU A 41 -23.74 -17.53 16.78
N GLY A 42 -24.94 -18.09 16.67
CA GLY A 42 -25.91 -17.73 15.61
C GLY A 42 -26.73 -16.49 15.93
N GLU A 43 -26.64 -15.98 17.17
CA GLU A 43 -27.37 -14.82 17.65
C GLU A 43 -26.40 -13.74 18.11
N VAL A 44 -26.62 -12.51 17.65
CA VAL A 44 -25.78 -11.36 18.02
C VAL A 44 -26.36 -10.71 19.27
N ARG A 45 -25.67 -10.87 20.41
CA ARG A 45 -26.11 -10.33 21.70
C ARG A 45 -25.34 -9.06 22.05
N THR A 46 -26.06 -7.96 22.26
CA THR A 46 -25.48 -6.68 22.69
C THR A 46 -26.18 -6.18 23.94
N ASN A 47 -25.41 -5.64 24.89
CA ASN A 47 -25.97 -4.91 26.03
C ASN A 47 -26.46 -3.54 25.54
N PHE A 48 -27.75 -3.45 25.22
CA PHE A 48 -28.35 -2.23 24.70
C PHE A 48 -28.46 -1.15 25.79
N ILE A 49 -27.91 0.02 25.51
CA ILE A 49 -28.00 1.21 26.35
C ILE A 49 -28.38 2.39 25.45
N LEU A 50 -29.45 3.10 25.81
CA LEU A 50 -29.98 4.23 25.06
C LEU A 50 -28.89 5.29 24.79
N ASN A 51 -28.89 5.91 23.61
CA ASN A 51 -27.93 6.95 23.21
C ASN A 51 -26.45 6.54 23.24
N THR A 52 -26.13 5.24 23.29
CA THR A 52 -24.74 4.77 23.29
C THR A 52 -24.45 3.77 22.17
N LYS A 53 -23.18 3.73 21.75
CA LYS A 53 -22.70 2.73 20.79
C LYS A 53 -22.55 1.38 21.49
N CYS A 54 -23.46 0.46 21.19
CA CYS A 54 -23.42 -0.89 21.72
C CYS A 54 -22.58 -1.78 20.79
N ARG A 55 -21.72 -2.62 21.36
CA ARG A 55 -20.77 -3.42 20.58
C ARG A 55 -20.77 -4.85 21.06
N CYS A 56 -20.68 -5.78 20.12
CA CYS A 56 -20.49 -7.19 20.43
C CYS A 56 -19.48 -7.80 19.46
N ASN A 57 -18.83 -8.85 19.95
CA ASN A 57 -17.83 -9.60 19.20
C ASN A 57 -18.47 -10.90 18.72
N LEU A 58 -18.22 -11.24 17.48
CA LEU A 58 -18.68 -12.47 16.83
C LEU A 58 -17.44 -13.17 16.29
N VAL A 59 -17.22 -14.43 16.65
CA VAL A 59 -16.04 -15.16 16.20
C VAL A 59 -16.39 -15.97 14.97
N LEU A 60 -15.69 -15.70 13.87
CA LEU A 60 -15.77 -16.44 12.61
C LEU A 60 -14.60 -17.42 12.55
N ARG A 61 -14.88 -18.72 12.58
CA ARG A 61 -13.88 -19.80 12.51
C ARG A 61 -13.84 -20.38 11.10
N SER A 62 -12.65 -20.49 10.52
CA SER A 62 -12.44 -21.23 9.29
C SER A 62 -12.57 -22.74 9.55
N LEU A 63 -13.35 -23.43 8.72
CA LEU A 63 -13.43 -24.89 8.71
C LEU A 63 -12.50 -25.52 7.67
N SER A 64 -11.88 -24.70 6.82
CA SER A 64 -10.96 -25.15 5.78
C SER A 64 -9.60 -25.52 6.37
N PRO A 65 -9.11 -26.76 6.17
CA PRO A 65 -7.82 -27.21 6.69
C PRO A 65 -6.62 -26.74 5.86
N SER A 66 -6.83 -26.51 4.57
CA SER A 66 -5.76 -26.38 3.58
C SER A 66 -5.72 -25.02 2.87
N PHE A 67 -6.78 -24.22 2.95
CA PHE A 67 -6.86 -22.93 2.26
C PHE A 67 -7.50 -21.86 3.15
N PRO A 68 -7.02 -20.61 3.09
CA PRO A 68 -7.69 -19.48 3.73
C PRO A 68 -9.08 -19.25 3.12
N VAL A 69 -9.96 -18.57 3.85
CA VAL A 69 -11.35 -18.32 3.42
C VAL A 69 -11.61 -16.82 3.42
N ALA A 70 -11.93 -16.27 2.26
CA ALA A 70 -12.34 -14.88 2.14
C ALA A 70 -13.80 -14.74 2.60
N PHE A 71 -14.11 -13.65 3.30
CA PHE A 71 -15.47 -13.38 3.77
C PHE A 71 -15.91 -11.93 3.52
N LYS A 72 -17.21 -11.74 3.39
CA LYS A 72 -17.88 -10.43 3.35
C LYS A 72 -19.16 -10.48 4.15
N VAL A 73 -19.37 -9.47 5.00
CA VAL A 73 -20.55 -9.35 5.85
C VAL A 73 -21.46 -8.24 5.32
N GLN A 74 -22.74 -8.55 5.19
CA GLN A 74 -23.78 -7.60 4.81
C GLN A 74 -24.85 -7.56 5.91
N THR A 75 -25.35 -6.37 6.24
CA THR A 75 -26.46 -6.20 7.18
C THR A 75 -27.72 -5.75 6.43
N SER A 76 -28.89 -6.24 6.83
CA SER A 76 -30.18 -5.73 6.32
C SER A 76 -30.48 -4.30 6.77
N SER A 77 -29.79 -3.82 7.82
CA SER A 77 -30.02 -2.51 8.44
C SER A 77 -28.72 -1.69 8.57
N PRO A 78 -28.11 -1.26 7.44
CA PRO A 78 -26.83 -0.52 7.44
C PRO A 78 -26.92 0.85 8.12
N HIS A 79 -28.14 1.41 8.20
CA HIS A 79 -28.38 2.64 8.94
C HIS A 79 -28.24 2.45 10.45
N LYS A 80 -28.53 1.25 10.98
CA LYS A 80 -28.47 0.93 12.41
C LYS A 80 -27.17 0.26 12.82
N PHE A 81 -26.62 -0.61 11.97
CA PHE A 81 -25.46 -1.43 12.31
C PHE A 81 -24.23 -1.12 11.44
N LEU A 82 -23.06 -1.20 12.04
CA LEU A 82 -21.76 -1.22 11.39
C LEU A 82 -21.06 -2.55 11.71
N VAL A 83 -20.27 -3.05 10.76
CA VAL A 83 -19.48 -4.28 10.92
C VAL A 83 -18.02 -3.95 10.71
N ASN A 84 -17.16 -4.42 11.61
CA ASN A 84 -15.71 -4.22 11.51
C ASN A 84 -14.92 -5.49 11.86
N PRO A 85 -14.08 -6.03 10.95
CA PRO A 85 -13.98 -5.66 9.53
C PRO A 85 -15.22 -6.12 8.73
N PRO A 86 -15.70 -5.35 7.73
CA PRO A 86 -16.85 -5.74 6.90
C PRO A 86 -16.51 -6.83 5.86
N SER A 87 -15.23 -7.00 5.55
CA SER A 87 -14.69 -8.05 4.68
C SER A 87 -13.23 -8.33 5.04
N GLY A 88 -12.74 -9.52 4.73
CA GLY A 88 -11.35 -9.90 5.00
C GLY A 88 -11.09 -11.36 4.64
N VAL A 89 -9.98 -11.89 5.16
CA VAL A 89 -9.57 -13.29 4.96
C VAL A 89 -9.33 -13.94 6.32
N VAL A 90 -9.85 -15.15 6.51
CA VAL A 90 -9.59 -15.99 7.68
C VAL A 90 -8.60 -17.09 7.28
N PRO A 91 -7.40 -17.17 7.90
CA PRO A 91 -6.45 -18.24 7.64
C PRO A 91 -7.04 -19.67 7.83
N PRO A 92 -6.41 -20.72 7.25
CA PRO A 92 -6.83 -22.10 7.44
C PRO A 92 -6.86 -22.46 8.93
N LEU A 93 -7.91 -23.17 9.37
CA LEU A 93 -8.14 -23.60 10.76
C LEU A 93 -8.06 -22.50 11.83
N SER A 94 -8.07 -21.22 11.44
CA SER A 94 -7.97 -20.10 12.37
C SER A 94 -9.35 -19.49 12.67
N HIS A 95 -9.33 -18.47 13.52
CA HIS A 95 -10.52 -17.69 13.85
C HIS A 95 -10.24 -16.20 13.70
N LEU A 96 -11.28 -15.44 13.38
CA LEU A 96 -11.27 -13.99 13.27
C LEU A 96 -12.44 -13.40 14.06
N THR A 97 -12.19 -12.33 14.80
CA THR A 97 -13.22 -11.62 15.55
C THR A 97 -13.80 -10.47 14.72
N LEU A 98 -15.09 -10.54 14.46
CA LEU A 98 -15.89 -9.49 13.85
C LEU A 98 -16.58 -8.68 14.94
N ARG A 99 -16.59 -7.36 14.80
CA ARG A 99 -17.30 -6.46 15.71
C ARG A 99 -18.57 -5.95 15.04
N ILE A 100 -19.72 -6.29 15.63
CA ILE A 100 -20.99 -5.68 15.26
C ILE A 100 -21.22 -4.50 16.20
N ILE A 101 -21.49 -3.34 15.61
CA ILE A 101 -21.65 -2.06 16.30
C ILE A 101 -23.05 -1.56 16.00
N LEU A 102 -23.91 -1.52 17.01
CA LEU A 102 -25.18 -0.81 16.95
C LEU A 102 -24.90 0.68 17.21
N LYS A 103 -25.30 1.53 16.26
CA LYS A 103 -25.20 3.00 16.41
C LYS A 103 -26.12 3.46 17.55
N PRO A 104 -25.85 4.63 18.18
CA PRO A 104 -26.73 5.19 19.19
C PRO A 104 -28.18 5.22 18.69
N GLN A 105 -29.11 4.74 19.52
CA GLN A 105 -30.54 4.80 19.24
C GLN A 105 -31.16 5.78 20.25
N ASP A 106 -31.93 6.74 19.74
CA ASP A 106 -32.59 7.76 20.55
C ASP A 106 -33.83 7.22 21.27
N GLN A 107 -34.34 6.08 20.82
CA GLN A 107 -35.52 5.41 21.36
C GLN A 107 -35.26 3.91 21.46
N ILE A 108 -35.97 3.25 22.39
CA ILE A 108 -35.97 1.79 22.49
C ILE A 108 -36.65 1.24 21.22
N PRO A 109 -35.99 0.37 20.44
CA PRO A 109 -36.62 -0.22 19.26
C PRO A 109 -37.89 -0.98 19.65
N PRO A 110 -38.96 -0.93 18.83
CA PRO A 110 -40.22 -1.61 19.13
C PRO A 110 -40.08 -3.14 19.19
N THR A 111 -39.00 -3.67 18.63
CA THR A 111 -38.64 -5.09 18.66
C THR A 111 -37.76 -5.46 19.85
N PHE A 112 -37.56 -4.59 20.85
CA PHE A 112 -36.76 -4.93 22.03
C PHE A 112 -37.43 -6.08 22.82
N PRO A 113 -36.68 -7.10 23.29
CA PRO A 113 -35.22 -7.21 23.29
C PRO A 113 -34.60 -7.91 22.05
N ARG A 114 -35.40 -8.39 21.08
CA ARG A 114 -34.89 -9.13 19.91
C ARG A 114 -35.35 -8.55 18.58
N SER A 115 -34.40 -8.08 17.77
CA SER A 115 -34.71 -7.65 16.41
C SER A 115 -34.81 -8.84 15.44
N LEU A 116 -36.04 -9.22 15.07
CA LEU A 116 -36.30 -10.33 14.15
C LEU A 116 -36.07 -9.96 12.66
N SER A 117 -36.03 -8.67 12.36
CA SER A 117 -35.86 -8.14 10.99
C SER A 117 -34.39 -7.83 10.65
N ASP A 118 -33.56 -7.61 11.66
CA ASP A 118 -32.14 -7.29 11.47
C ASP A 118 -31.35 -8.59 11.28
N ARG A 119 -30.73 -8.75 10.10
CA ARG A 119 -29.98 -9.94 9.72
C ARG A 119 -28.58 -9.57 9.25
N PHE A 120 -27.63 -10.44 9.53
CA PHE A 120 -26.27 -10.37 9.02
C PHE A 120 -26.02 -11.57 8.11
N LEU A 121 -25.75 -11.31 6.83
CA LEU A 121 -25.37 -12.31 5.86
C LEU A 121 -23.85 -12.36 5.75
N ILE A 122 -23.25 -13.51 6.01
CA ILE A 122 -21.83 -13.75 5.78
C ILE A 122 -21.70 -14.60 4.53
N ARG A 123 -21.05 -14.05 3.51
CA ARG A 123 -20.64 -14.80 2.32
C ARG A 123 -19.19 -15.20 2.50
N ALA A 124 -18.90 -16.48 2.31
CA ALA A 124 -17.56 -17.03 2.39
C ALA A 124 -17.22 -17.81 1.12
N ALA A 125 -15.97 -17.72 0.68
CA ALA A 125 -15.48 -18.43 -0.50
C ALA A 125 -14.04 -18.90 -0.27
N PRO A 126 -13.62 -20.03 -0.88
CA PRO A 126 -12.24 -20.48 -0.81
C PRO A 126 -11.33 -19.39 -1.32
N PHE A 127 -10.31 -19.02 -0.54
CA PHE A 127 -9.23 -18.16 -1.00
C PHE A 127 -8.09 -19.08 -1.43
N HIS A 128 -8.09 -19.48 -2.70
CA HIS A 128 -6.98 -20.24 -3.27
C HIS A 128 -5.83 -19.28 -3.54
N LEU A 129 -4.67 -19.53 -2.91
CA LEU A 129 -3.44 -18.81 -3.21
C LEU A 129 -2.91 -19.07 -4.63
N ASP A 130 -3.47 -20.05 -5.36
CA ASP A 130 -3.10 -20.37 -6.74
C ASP A 130 -3.94 -19.65 -7.81
N SER A 131 -4.98 -18.91 -7.42
CA SER A 131 -5.59 -17.92 -8.30
C SER A 131 -5.17 -16.55 -7.81
N ALA A 132 -4.06 -16.09 -8.40
CA ALA A 132 -3.59 -14.71 -8.50
C ALA A 132 -4.28 -13.74 -7.52
N GLN A 133 -3.48 -13.25 -6.57
CA GLN A 133 -3.81 -12.13 -5.70
C GLN A 133 -4.75 -11.15 -6.42
N PRO A 134 -5.83 -10.64 -5.78
CA PRO A 134 -6.87 -9.89 -6.49
C PRO A 134 -6.37 -8.68 -7.28
N HIS A 135 -5.21 -8.13 -6.90
CA HIS A 135 -4.49 -7.14 -7.70
C HIS A 135 -3.81 -7.75 -8.93
N SER A 136 -3.19 -8.93 -8.86
CA SER A 136 -2.63 -9.68 -10.01
C SER A 136 -3.68 -10.11 -11.02
N HIS A 137 -4.86 -10.60 -10.60
CA HIS A 137 -5.94 -10.91 -11.55
C HIS A 137 -6.50 -9.65 -12.21
N ALA A 138 -6.78 -8.59 -11.45
CA ALA A 138 -7.24 -7.31 -12.00
C ALA A 138 -6.20 -6.67 -12.95
N VAL A 139 -4.91 -6.80 -12.60
CA VAL A 139 -3.79 -6.41 -13.45
C VAL A 139 -3.74 -7.24 -14.72
N THR A 140 -3.82 -8.57 -14.63
CA THR A 140 -3.80 -9.48 -15.80
C THR A 140 -4.97 -9.23 -16.75
N CYS A 141 -6.11 -8.77 -16.22
CA CYS A 141 -7.29 -8.39 -17.01
C CYS A 141 -7.24 -6.95 -17.56
N GLY A 142 -6.22 -6.15 -17.23
CA GLY A 142 -6.10 -4.77 -17.71
C GLY A 142 -7.07 -3.77 -17.04
N ASP A 143 -7.70 -4.11 -15.92
CA ASP A 143 -8.74 -3.29 -15.29
C ASP A 143 -8.15 -2.24 -14.33
N PHE A 144 -7.77 -1.10 -14.90
CA PHE A 144 -7.15 0.01 -14.18
C PHE A 144 -7.97 0.53 -12.99
N GLU A 145 -9.29 0.70 -13.14
CA GLU A 145 -10.14 1.24 -12.09
C GLU A 145 -10.39 0.21 -10.97
N ALA A 146 -10.41 -1.08 -11.28
CA ALA A 146 -10.41 -2.12 -10.25
C ALA A 146 -9.11 -2.12 -9.43
N VAL A 147 -7.95 -2.05 -10.09
CA VAL A 147 -6.63 -1.99 -9.43
C VAL A 147 -6.52 -0.75 -8.52
N LYS A 148 -6.95 0.41 -9.01
CA LYS A 148 -6.99 1.67 -8.25
C LYS A 148 -7.89 1.59 -7.04
N ASN A 149 -9.05 0.96 -7.16
CA ASN A 149 -9.98 0.76 -6.05
C ASN A 149 -9.45 -0.24 -5.01
N ILE A 150 -8.75 -1.29 -5.44
CA ILE A 150 -8.08 -2.26 -4.57
C ILE A 150 -6.97 -1.58 -3.77
N ILE A 151 -6.10 -0.80 -4.44
CA ILE A 151 -5.02 -0.03 -3.82
C ILE A 151 -5.57 0.99 -2.79
N LYS A 152 -6.61 1.73 -3.15
CA LYS A 152 -7.25 2.69 -2.24
C LYS A 152 -7.81 2.04 -0.98
N ARG A 153 -8.34 0.81 -1.09
CA ARG A 153 -8.95 0.09 0.04
C ARG A 153 -7.95 -0.70 0.86
N HIS A 154 -6.86 -1.16 0.26
CA HIS A 154 -5.86 -2.04 0.87
C HIS A 154 -4.44 -1.53 0.58
N LYS A 155 -4.12 -0.36 1.13
CA LYS A 155 -2.83 0.33 0.95
C LYS A 155 -1.61 -0.51 1.38
N SER A 156 -1.80 -1.54 2.21
CA SER A 156 -0.76 -2.48 2.64
C SER A 156 -0.58 -3.70 1.73
N ALA A 157 -1.51 -3.97 0.82
CA ALA A 157 -1.52 -5.22 0.04
C ALA A 157 -0.30 -5.39 -0.88
N LEU A 158 0.37 -4.29 -1.24
CA LEU A 158 1.58 -4.30 -2.07
C LEU A 158 2.87 -4.26 -1.25
N TYR A 159 2.80 -3.91 0.04
CA TYR A 159 3.97 -3.93 0.93
C TYR A 159 4.36 -5.36 1.35
N ASP A 160 3.38 -6.25 1.41
CA ASP A 160 3.56 -7.65 1.81
C ASP A 160 4.02 -8.55 0.64
N LEU A 161 4.14 -7.99 -0.58
CA LEU A 161 4.59 -8.74 -1.74
C LEU A 161 6.08 -9.02 -1.68
N SER A 162 6.45 -10.28 -1.95
CA SER A 162 7.84 -10.63 -2.13
C SER A 162 8.41 -9.98 -3.41
N PRO A 163 9.73 -9.73 -3.47
CA PRO A 163 10.36 -9.11 -4.63
C PRO A 163 10.11 -9.84 -5.96
N LYS A 164 10.01 -11.18 -5.90
CA LYS A 164 9.74 -12.04 -7.07
C LYS A 164 8.30 -11.92 -7.56
N GLU A 165 7.35 -11.72 -6.65
CA GLU A 165 5.94 -11.50 -6.99
C GLU A 165 5.74 -10.11 -7.59
N ALA A 166 6.42 -9.09 -7.04
CA ALA A 166 6.41 -7.74 -7.59
C ALA A 166 6.99 -7.67 -9.01
N GLU A 167 8.08 -8.38 -9.26
CA GLU A 167 8.70 -8.49 -10.60
C GLU A 167 7.80 -9.25 -11.58
N SER A 168 7.16 -10.34 -11.13
CA SER A 168 6.20 -11.09 -11.93
C SER A 168 4.97 -10.26 -12.29
N LEU A 169 4.47 -9.45 -11.35
CA LEU A 169 3.38 -8.49 -11.57
C LEU A 169 3.75 -7.45 -12.63
N LEU A 170 4.94 -6.83 -12.53
CA LEU A 170 5.41 -5.85 -13.53
C LEU A 170 5.58 -6.45 -14.92
N ARG A 171 6.08 -7.69 -15.01
CA ARG A 171 6.20 -8.39 -16.29
C ARG A 171 4.83 -8.62 -16.94
N VAL A 172 3.80 -8.91 -16.14
CA VAL A 172 2.43 -9.06 -16.65
C VAL A 172 1.87 -7.70 -17.10
N VAL A 173 2.05 -6.62 -16.31
CA VAL A 173 1.56 -5.28 -16.68
C VAL A 173 2.16 -4.80 -18.00
N THR A 174 3.46 -5.02 -18.21
CA THR A 174 4.18 -4.61 -19.43
C THR A 174 3.78 -5.38 -20.68
N GLN A 175 3.08 -6.50 -20.53
CA GLN A 175 2.54 -7.31 -21.62
C GLN A 175 1.07 -6.99 -21.94
N LEU A 176 0.46 -6.01 -21.27
CA LEU A 176 -0.93 -5.60 -21.53
C LEU A 176 -0.99 -4.57 -22.67
N ASP A 177 -1.94 -4.77 -23.58
CA ASP A 177 -2.17 -3.87 -24.73
C ASP A 177 -2.84 -2.53 -24.33
N ASN A 178 -3.48 -2.47 -23.16
CA ASN A 178 -4.23 -1.31 -22.68
C ASN A 178 -3.40 -0.48 -21.69
N ASN A 179 -2.78 0.61 -22.16
CA ASN A 179 -2.08 1.63 -21.36
C ASN A 179 -1.28 1.07 -20.15
N PRO A 180 -0.25 0.24 -20.41
CA PRO A 180 0.54 -0.39 -19.35
C PRO A 180 1.20 0.64 -18.42
N GLU A 181 1.54 1.82 -18.95
CA GLU A 181 2.21 2.89 -18.21
C GLU A 181 1.39 3.43 -17.03
N ASP A 182 0.08 3.66 -17.22
CA ASP A 182 -0.79 4.19 -16.17
C ASP A 182 -0.93 3.18 -15.02
N MET A 183 -1.04 1.89 -15.37
CA MET A 183 -1.15 0.81 -14.39
C MET A 183 0.17 0.56 -13.64
N VAL A 184 1.32 0.63 -14.32
CA VAL A 184 2.65 0.57 -13.67
C VAL A 184 2.80 1.74 -12.70
N ASN A 185 2.51 2.97 -13.12
CA ASN A 185 2.62 4.16 -12.28
C ASN A 185 1.73 4.03 -11.03
N LEU A 186 0.48 3.58 -11.20
CA LEU A 186 -0.46 3.37 -10.11
C LEU A 186 0.04 2.32 -9.09
N LEU A 187 0.66 1.22 -9.54
CA LEU A 187 1.21 0.18 -8.66
C LEU A 187 2.50 0.63 -7.95
N LEU A 188 3.34 1.42 -8.61
CA LEU A 188 4.55 2.00 -8.02
C LEU A 188 4.22 3.07 -6.98
N GLU A 189 3.27 3.98 -7.28
CA GLU A 189 2.74 4.96 -6.33
C GLU A 189 2.12 4.30 -5.09
N ALA A 190 1.61 3.07 -5.28
CA ALA A 190 1.02 2.27 -4.22
C ALA A 190 2.02 1.45 -3.39
N GLY A 191 3.32 1.52 -3.70
CA GLY A 191 4.40 0.96 -2.88
C GLY A 191 4.91 -0.43 -3.30
N LEU A 192 4.67 -0.86 -4.55
CA LEU A 192 5.21 -2.12 -5.07
C LEU A 192 6.76 -2.14 -5.03
N ARG A 193 7.33 -3.08 -4.26
CA ARG A 193 8.79 -3.22 -4.06
C ARG A 193 9.42 -4.22 -5.03
N VAL A 194 10.11 -3.72 -6.06
CA VAL A 194 10.89 -4.58 -6.97
C VAL A 194 12.28 -4.80 -6.37
N GLY A 195 12.66 -6.06 -6.18
CA GLY A 195 13.99 -6.41 -5.68
C GLY A 195 15.06 -6.01 -6.67
N GLY A 196 16.10 -5.35 -6.18
CA GLY A 196 17.31 -5.10 -6.96
C GLY A 196 18.03 -6.40 -7.25
N GLN A 197 18.36 -6.64 -8.51
CA GLN A 197 19.38 -7.61 -8.89
C GLN A 197 20.71 -7.17 -8.27
N GLU A 198 21.32 -8.02 -7.45
CA GLU A 198 22.70 -7.84 -7.01
C GLU A 198 23.65 -8.13 -8.18
N HIS A 199 24.12 -7.07 -8.83
CA HIS A 199 25.29 -7.14 -9.71
C HIS A 199 26.45 -6.36 -9.05
N PRO A 200 27.69 -6.89 -9.04
CA PRO A 200 28.78 -6.30 -8.26
C PRO A 200 29.28 -4.93 -8.75
N ASN A 201 28.69 -4.35 -9.80
CA ASN A 201 29.17 -3.07 -10.34
C ASN A 201 28.13 -2.28 -11.17
N VAL A 202 26.82 -2.49 -10.92
CA VAL A 202 25.74 -1.72 -11.57
C VAL A 202 24.81 -1.21 -10.46
N GLY A 203 24.34 0.03 -10.57
CA GLY A 203 23.57 0.75 -9.55
C GLY A 203 22.39 -0.04 -8.97
N LEU A 204 21.93 0.36 -7.76
CA LEU A 204 20.79 -0.27 -7.06
C LEU A 204 19.47 -0.17 -7.84
N TYR A 205 19.42 0.70 -8.84
CA TYR A 205 18.27 0.96 -9.70
C TYR A 205 18.68 0.84 -11.16
N GLN A 206 17.88 0.14 -11.96
CA GLN A 206 17.94 0.28 -13.42
C GLN A 206 17.49 1.70 -13.77
N THR A 207 18.24 2.40 -14.62
CA THR A 207 17.89 3.76 -15.01
C THR A 207 16.66 3.75 -15.90
N ASP A 208 15.53 4.24 -15.39
CA ASP A 208 14.33 4.48 -16.18
C ASP A 208 14.61 5.70 -17.11
N PRO A 209 14.35 5.61 -18.43
CA PRO A 209 14.55 6.72 -19.37
C PRO A 209 13.90 8.04 -18.93
N ARG A 210 12.82 7.98 -18.15
CA ARG A 210 12.11 9.15 -17.60
C ARG A 210 12.94 9.86 -16.52
N TRP A 211 13.75 9.14 -15.76
CA TRP A 211 14.63 9.70 -14.73
C TRP A 211 15.88 10.33 -15.35
N GLU A 212 16.41 9.71 -16.40
CA GLU A 212 17.54 10.26 -17.18
C GLU A 212 17.19 11.62 -17.79
N SER A 213 15.97 11.76 -18.34
CA SER A 213 15.50 13.05 -18.88
C SER A 213 15.49 14.18 -17.84
N LYS A 214 15.31 13.83 -16.55
CA LYS A 214 15.33 14.77 -15.43
C LYS A 214 16.71 14.85 -14.75
N GLY A 215 17.69 14.08 -15.18
CA GLY A 215 19.01 14.01 -14.54
C GLY A 215 18.98 13.37 -13.16
N TRP A 216 17.99 12.52 -12.89
CA TRP A 216 17.89 11.83 -11.61
C TRP A 216 18.90 10.70 -11.54
N ASN A 217 19.60 10.65 -10.41
CA ASN A 217 20.45 9.52 -10.06
C ASN A 217 19.77 8.63 -9.01
N GLU A 218 20.42 7.53 -8.66
CA GLU A 218 19.94 6.56 -7.67
C GLU A 218 19.55 7.19 -6.33
N VAL A 219 20.22 8.28 -5.92
CA VAL A 219 19.92 9.01 -4.68
C VAL A 219 18.58 9.76 -4.77
N HIS A 220 18.31 10.40 -5.91
CA HIS A 220 17.02 11.04 -6.17
C HIS A 220 15.89 10.01 -6.19
N VAL A 221 16.13 8.85 -6.79
CA VAL A 221 15.17 7.75 -6.88
C VAL A 221 14.88 7.21 -5.49
N ALA A 222 15.91 6.88 -4.70
CA ALA A 222 15.74 6.39 -3.33
C ALA A 222 14.87 7.33 -2.48
N VAL A 223 15.12 8.65 -2.56
CA VAL A 223 14.36 9.65 -1.80
C VAL A 223 12.94 9.83 -2.33
N ALA A 224 12.75 9.86 -3.65
CA ALA A 224 11.44 10.00 -4.27
C ALA A 224 10.49 8.84 -3.91
N PHE A 225 11.04 7.65 -3.66
CA PHE A 225 10.28 6.44 -3.31
C PHE A 225 10.33 6.08 -1.82
N ASP A 226 10.78 6.99 -0.95
CA ASP A 226 10.87 6.77 0.51
C ASP A 226 11.69 5.53 0.92
N ARG A 227 12.71 5.19 0.12
CA ARG A 227 13.58 4.02 0.33
C ARG A 227 14.81 4.40 1.16
N THR A 228 14.60 4.64 2.45
CA THR A 228 15.66 5.09 3.38
C THR A 228 16.83 4.11 3.46
N ALA A 229 16.56 2.81 3.47
CA ALA A 229 17.61 1.77 3.51
C ALA A 229 18.49 1.80 2.25
N ASP A 230 17.88 1.99 1.07
CA ASP A 230 18.64 2.09 -0.18
C ASP A 230 19.50 3.36 -0.18
N PHE A 231 18.96 4.48 0.32
CA PHE A 231 19.70 5.73 0.45
C PHE A 231 20.97 5.55 1.31
N GLU A 232 20.87 4.90 2.47
CA GLU A 232 22.04 4.61 3.31
C GLU A 232 23.07 3.71 2.62
N VAL A 233 22.61 2.69 1.88
CA VAL A 233 23.51 1.82 1.11
C VAL A 233 24.21 2.62 0.01
N LEU A 234 23.50 3.51 -0.68
CA LEU A 234 24.06 4.37 -1.72
C LEU A 234 25.16 5.29 -1.16
N LEU A 235 24.96 5.87 0.02
CA LEU A 235 25.98 6.70 0.67
C LEU A 235 27.21 5.86 1.05
N ARG A 236 27.01 4.64 1.58
CA ARG A 236 28.11 3.71 1.86
C ARG A 236 28.87 3.28 0.60
N LYS A 237 28.19 3.23 -0.54
CA LYS A 237 28.79 3.00 -1.87
C LYS A 237 29.45 4.25 -2.47
N GLY A 238 29.52 5.36 -1.74
CA GLY A 238 30.20 6.59 -2.15
C GLY A 238 29.38 7.50 -3.06
N LYS A 239 28.07 7.30 -3.18
CA LYS A 239 27.21 8.23 -3.94
C LYS A 239 27.09 9.56 -3.18
N HIS A 240 27.15 10.67 -3.91
CA HIS A 240 27.01 11.99 -3.31
C HIS A 240 25.55 12.28 -2.91
N LYS A 241 25.33 12.51 -1.61
CA LYS A 241 24.02 12.92 -1.03
C LYS A 241 23.45 14.22 -1.61
N ASN A 242 24.33 15.15 -1.98
CA ASN A 242 23.96 16.47 -2.52
C ASN A 242 24.02 16.51 -4.05
N ALA A 243 23.93 15.35 -4.72
CA ALA A 243 23.87 15.33 -6.18
C ALA A 243 22.67 16.12 -6.69
N ARG A 244 22.86 16.83 -7.80
CA ARG A 244 21.85 17.71 -8.42
C ARG A 244 21.25 17.05 -9.66
N SER A 245 19.94 17.17 -9.84
CA SER A 245 19.24 16.83 -11.08
C SER A 245 19.39 17.94 -12.13
N ASN A 246 18.85 17.73 -13.34
CA ASN A 246 18.98 18.68 -14.46
C ASN A 246 18.37 20.06 -14.19
N ASP A 247 17.45 20.15 -13.24
CA ASP A 247 16.82 21.39 -12.74
C ASP A 247 17.50 21.95 -11.48
N GLY A 248 18.71 21.47 -11.18
CA GLY A 248 19.53 21.89 -10.05
C GLY A 248 19.06 21.37 -8.69
N ARG A 249 18.03 20.53 -8.63
CA ARG A 249 17.45 20.10 -7.36
C ARG A 249 18.23 18.95 -6.74
N THR A 250 18.39 18.96 -5.42
CA THR A 250 18.92 17.82 -4.67
C THR A 250 17.81 16.84 -4.27
N ALA A 251 18.19 15.67 -3.77
CA ALA A 251 17.25 14.73 -3.19
C ALA A 251 16.49 15.33 -1.99
N LEU A 252 17.18 16.10 -1.13
CA LEU A 252 16.58 16.85 -0.02
C LEU A 252 15.54 17.87 -0.50
N TYR A 253 15.84 18.64 -1.55
CA TYR A 253 14.87 19.55 -2.17
C TYR A 253 13.57 18.81 -2.53
N ARG A 254 13.67 17.61 -3.13
CA ARG A 254 12.49 16.83 -3.52
C ARG A 254 11.70 16.31 -2.32
N ALA A 255 12.36 15.88 -1.26
CA ALA A 255 11.70 15.47 -0.02
C ALA A 255 10.86 16.60 0.58
N VAL A 256 11.41 17.82 0.61
CA VAL A 256 10.71 19.04 1.06
C VAL A 256 9.55 19.38 0.13
N ALA A 257 9.79 19.37 -1.19
CA ALA A 257 8.74 19.64 -2.16
C ALA A 257 7.57 18.65 -2.07
N ASN A 258 7.82 17.42 -1.62
CA ASN A 258 6.80 16.39 -1.43
C ASN A 258 6.12 16.43 -0.05
N GLY A 259 6.57 17.28 0.88
CA GLY A 259 5.98 17.34 2.22
C GLY A 259 6.33 16.14 3.11
N ASN A 260 7.40 15.40 2.83
CA ASN A 260 7.79 14.23 3.62
C ASN A 260 8.74 14.61 4.78
N CYS A 261 8.19 15.00 5.93
CA CYS A 261 8.96 15.43 7.12
C CYS A 261 9.99 14.39 7.57
N ARG A 262 9.58 13.12 7.61
CA ARG A 262 10.44 12.01 8.08
C ARG A 262 11.67 11.84 7.19
N MET A 263 11.49 11.93 5.87
CA MET A 263 12.60 11.85 4.93
C MET A 263 13.52 13.07 5.03
N VAL A 264 12.97 14.27 5.24
CA VAL A 264 13.77 15.49 5.48
C VAL A 264 14.64 15.34 6.72
N GLU A 265 14.08 14.87 7.83
CA GLU A 265 14.82 14.64 9.08
C GLU A 265 15.98 13.65 8.89
N MET A 266 15.72 12.47 8.29
CA MET A 266 16.76 11.49 8.02
C MET A 266 17.86 12.04 7.10
N LEU A 267 17.49 12.79 6.06
CA LEU A 267 18.47 13.38 5.15
C LEU A 267 19.36 14.40 5.86
N ILE A 268 18.81 15.23 6.74
CA ILE A 268 19.58 16.19 7.55
C ILE A 268 20.47 15.46 8.57
N GLU A 269 19.98 14.41 9.24
CA GLU A 269 20.79 13.55 10.11
C GLU A 269 21.97 12.89 9.37
N MET A 270 21.79 12.60 8.08
CA MET A 270 22.83 12.08 7.19
C MET A 270 23.71 13.18 6.58
N ASP A 271 23.67 14.41 7.12
CA ASP A 271 24.40 15.59 6.65
C ASP A 271 24.11 15.97 5.18
N ALA A 272 22.88 15.80 4.71
CA ALA A 272 22.46 16.43 3.46
C ALA A 272 22.42 17.95 3.63
N ASP A 273 22.90 18.68 2.63
CA ASP A 273 23.09 20.12 2.73
C ASP A 273 21.83 20.88 2.23
N PRO A 274 21.11 21.60 3.11
CA PRO A 274 19.90 22.36 2.75
C PRO A 274 20.20 23.68 2.03
N THR A 275 21.46 24.02 1.78
CA THR A 275 21.82 25.29 1.10
C THR A 275 21.79 25.16 -0.43
N PHE A 276 21.82 23.96 -0.99
CA PHE A 276 21.77 23.74 -2.44
C PHE A 276 20.39 24.11 -3.02
N SER A 277 20.35 25.20 -3.77
CA SER A 277 19.14 25.72 -4.41
C SER A 277 18.87 25.13 -5.80
N ASP A 278 17.62 25.18 -6.26
CA ASP A 278 17.27 24.88 -7.65
C ASP A 278 17.85 25.93 -8.62
N ASP A 279 17.72 25.72 -9.93
CA ASP A 279 18.26 26.66 -10.93
C ASP A 279 17.58 28.05 -10.91
N ARG A 280 16.49 28.20 -10.15
CA ARG A 280 15.82 29.49 -9.89
C ARG A 280 16.34 30.15 -8.61
N GLY A 281 17.33 29.58 -7.95
CA GLY A 281 17.92 30.10 -6.73
C GLY A 281 17.10 29.83 -5.47
N ARG A 282 16.07 28.98 -5.51
CA ARG A 282 15.26 28.66 -4.32
C ARG A 282 15.85 27.49 -3.55
N SER A 283 16.12 27.70 -2.27
CA SER A 283 16.64 26.65 -1.38
C SER A 283 15.51 25.77 -0.83
N PRO A 284 15.79 24.52 -0.39
CA PRO A 284 14.81 23.69 0.29
C PRO A 284 14.07 24.39 1.44
N PRO A 285 14.71 25.16 2.35
CA PRO A 285 14.00 25.97 3.35
C PRO A 285 13.02 26.99 2.76
N ASP A 286 13.35 27.63 1.64
CA ASP A 286 12.44 28.58 0.98
C ASP A 286 11.17 27.88 0.48
N ILE A 287 11.32 26.68 -0.08
CA ILE A 287 10.18 25.87 -0.51
C ILE A 287 9.32 25.39 0.66
N ALA A 288 9.94 25.05 1.79
CA ALA A 288 9.20 24.70 3.00
C ALA A 288 8.39 25.89 3.53
N ARG A 289 8.95 27.11 3.50
CA ARG A 289 8.24 28.34 3.86
C ARG A 289 7.09 28.65 2.91
N ASP A 290 7.31 28.56 1.61
CA ASP A 290 6.27 28.76 0.58
C ASP A 290 5.06 27.80 0.75
N LYS A 291 5.27 26.68 1.46
CA LYS A 291 4.28 25.62 1.69
C LYS A 291 3.76 25.56 3.13
N ASP A 292 4.13 26.51 3.98
CA ASP A 292 3.79 26.54 5.41
C ASP A 292 4.21 25.26 6.18
N HIS A 293 5.41 24.75 5.89
CA HIS A 293 6.00 23.58 6.56
C HIS A 293 7.07 24.00 7.59
N GLU A 294 6.66 24.72 8.64
CA GLU A 294 7.56 25.28 9.68
C GLU A 294 8.47 24.22 10.32
N GLU A 295 7.94 23.05 10.66
CA GLU A 295 8.73 21.95 11.25
C GLU A 295 9.93 21.55 10.39
N MET A 296 9.76 21.55 9.06
CA MET A 296 10.86 21.23 8.14
C MET A 296 11.91 22.35 8.09
N VAL A 297 11.48 23.61 8.18
CA VAL A 297 12.38 24.76 8.23
C VAL A 297 13.26 24.66 9.47
N GLU A 298 12.66 24.39 10.63
CA GLU A 298 13.39 24.23 11.90
C GLU A 298 14.43 23.10 11.82
N VAL A 299 14.06 21.95 11.24
CA VAL A 299 14.97 20.81 11.06
C VAL A 299 16.15 21.18 10.17
N MET A 300 15.90 21.84 9.03
CA MET A 300 16.95 22.20 8.07
C MET A 300 17.85 23.35 8.54
N GLU A 301 17.33 24.31 9.31
CA GLU A 301 18.10 25.46 9.78
C GLU A 301 18.88 25.20 11.08
N ARG A 302 18.68 24.05 11.72
CA ARG A 302 19.35 23.68 12.97
C ARG A 302 20.88 23.77 12.88
N GLY A 303 21.48 23.43 11.73
CA GLY A 303 22.93 23.57 11.50
C GLY A 303 23.42 25.02 11.52
N LYS A 304 22.62 25.95 11.00
CA LYS A 304 22.91 27.40 11.05
C LYS A 304 22.82 27.94 12.48
N GLU A 305 21.91 27.38 13.29
CA GLU A 305 21.83 27.71 14.71
C GLU A 305 23.06 27.24 15.48
N VAL A 306 23.57 26.03 15.17
CA VAL A 306 24.83 25.52 15.75
C VAL A 306 25.98 26.46 15.43
N PHE A 307 26.12 26.89 14.18
CA PHE A 307 27.14 27.86 13.76
C PHE A 307 27.04 29.17 14.55
N THR A 308 25.83 29.69 14.68
CA THR A 308 25.58 30.95 15.39
C THR A 308 25.90 30.83 16.87
N ALA A 309 25.48 29.74 17.53
CA ALA A 309 25.74 29.46 18.94
C ALA A 309 27.25 29.30 19.21
N ALA A 310 27.98 28.61 18.32
CA ALA A 310 29.44 28.49 18.41
C ALA A 310 30.13 29.85 18.30
N ARG A 311 29.74 30.68 17.32
CA ARG A 311 30.32 32.01 17.08
C ARG A 311 30.17 32.98 18.26
N ILE A 312 29.07 32.90 19.00
CA ILE A 312 28.79 33.78 20.15
C ILE A 312 29.26 33.18 21.48
N GLY A 313 29.75 31.94 21.50
CA GLY A 313 30.15 31.24 22.72
C GLY A 313 28.98 30.79 23.61
N ASP A 314 27.76 30.65 23.08
CA ASP A 314 26.59 30.20 23.85
C ASP A 314 26.63 28.68 24.04
N LYS A 315 27.41 28.26 25.03
CA LYS A 315 27.63 26.85 25.38
C LYS A 315 26.34 26.12 25.70
N ARG A 316 25.37 26.78 26.36
CA ARG A 316 24.12 26.13 26.76
C ARG A 316 23.26 25.80 25.55
N ARG A 317 23.10 26.76 24.63
CA ARG A 317 22.34 26.55 23.40
C ARG A 317 23.05 25.58 22.47
N LEU A 318 24.37 25.69 22.34
CA LEU A 318 25.18 24.76 21.55
C LEU A 318 25.02 23.32 22.04
N GLN A 319 25.09 23.09 23.35
CA GLN A 319 24.88 21.76 23.94
C GLN A 319 23.47 21.20 23.68
N ALA A 320 22.43 22.04 23.76
CA ALA A 320 21.06 21.62 23.46
C ALA A 320 20.90 21.22 21.99
N LEU A 321 21.47 22.00 21.06
CA LEU A 321 21.42 21.71 19.62
C LEU A 321 22.17 20.41 19.29
N LEU A 322 23.36 20.20 19.85
CA LEU A 322 24.13 18.97 19.66
C LEU A 322 23.39 17.74 20.21
N ASN A 323 22.75 17.86 21.38
CA ASN A 323 21.94 16.77 21.95
C ASN A 323 20.71 16.43 21.09
N SER A 324 20.22 17.37 20.28
CA SER A 324 19.13 17.17 19.32
C SER A 324 19.58 16.65 17.94
N GLY A 325 20.84 16.20 17.82
CA GLY A 325 21.39 15.67 16.57
C GLY A 325 21.66 16.74 15.50
N ALA A 326 21.80 18.00 15.89
CA ALA A 326 22.10 19.07 14.94
C ALA A 326 23.44 18.85 14.24
N SER A 327 23.46 19.01 12.92
CA SER A 327 24.70 18.90 12.13
C SER A 327 25.71 19.96 12.55
N ILE A 328 26.95 19.52 12.80
CA ILE A 328 28.11 20.38 13.04
C ILE A 328 28.83 20.77 11.75
N ASN A 329 28.39 20.24 10.61
CA ASN A 329 29.05 20.37 9.32
C ASN A 329 28.46 21.50 8.47
N PHE A 330 27.55 22.31 9.03
CA PHE A 330 27.03 23.49 8.36
C PHE A 330 28.19 24.41 7.93
N GLN A 331 28.14 24.89 6.70
CA GLN A 331 29.10 25.84 6.16
C GLN A 331 28.40 27.15 5.83
N ASP A 332 29.01 28.27 6.22
CA ASP A 332 28.58 29.58 5.76
C ASP A 332 29.02 29.85 4.32
N GLN A 333 28.69 31.03 3.79
CA GLN A 333 29.07 31.44 2.44
C GLN A 333 30.59 31.49 2.18
N TYR A 334 31.41 31.43 3.23
CA TYR A 334 32.87 31.41 3.15
C TYR A 334 33.44 30.01 3.39
N GLY A 335 32.60 28.98 3.54
CA GLY A 335 33.01 27.61 3.83
C GLY A 335 33.42 27.39 5.29
N LEU A 336 33.12 28.32 6.19
CA LEU A 336 33.47 28.18 7.61
C LEU A 336 32.46 27.29 8.31
N THR A 337 32.96 26.39 9.16
CA THR A 337 32.15 25.53 10.01
C THR A 337 32.00 26.16 11.40
N PRO A 338 31.02 25.70 12.22
CA PRO A 338 30.90 26.11 13.62
C PRO A 338 32.22 26.00 14.40
N LEU A 339 33.07 25.01 14.07
CA LEU A 339 34.35 24.80 14.72
C LEU A 339 35.38 25.90 14.40
N HIS A 340 35.36 26.45 13.19
CA HIS A 340 36.27 27.55 12.81
C HIS A 340 35.96 28.85 13.56
N VAL A 341 34.70 29.07 13.93
CA VAL A 341 34.21 30.31 14.54
C VAL A 341 33.99 30.22 16.05
N ALA A 342 34.19 29.06 16.65
CA ALA A 342 33.95 28.84 18.08
C ALA A 342 34.89 29.69 18.95
N VAL A 343 34.33 30.36 19.96
CA VAL A 343 35.05 31.26 20.90
C VAL A 343 35.03 30.70 22.32
#